data_AF-A0AAP4F771-F1
#
_entry.id   AF-A0AAP4F771-F1
#
_cell.length_a   1.000
_cell.length_b   1.000
_cell.length_c   1.000
_cell.angle_alpha   90.00
_cell.angle_beta   90.00
_cell.angle_gamma   90.00
#
_symmetry.space_group_name_H-M   'P 1'
#
loop_
_entity.id
_entity.type
_entity.pdbx_description
1 polymer ?
#
loop_
_entity_poly.entity_id
_entity_poly.type
_entity_poly.pdbx_seq_one_letter_code
_entity_poly.pdbx_strand_id
1 'polypeptide(L)'
;MSAGVVGFALILLVAIMLAGKYLRVKLKFLQKILLPSSIIAGILALVAGDQVIGRLADVINWDWLADGGLFTEDIYTVWSSLPGLLISVVFATLFLGARIPKPGRVVKLAGPQLSIGIAYGSGQYVVGLLLAVLILAPLFDVDEKFGALIEIAFEGGHGTAAGMQPAFDDVGMPEATDLALAMATVGLVAGIIVGMGFLNWAVRKGKTQVIKNIDQQSESELQGLYTSDEQVSAGKQTARPNSIEPLTLHMAVVGVAIIIGWLLLELITWIENMLWGQPDSVFVSESDGTTLLGYIPLFPLAMIGGVIVQLFLDKTGRTELIDHEMMKRIQGLGLDLLIASALATISLSVIADYWQAFVLLSVVG
;
A
#
# COMPACT_ATOMS: atom_id res chain seq x y z
N MET A 1 -5.33 -23.12 8.19
CA MET A 1 -3.96 -22.71 7.85
C MET A 1 -3.01 -22.98 9.02
N SER A 2 -1.86 -23.62 8.79
CA SER A 2 -0.88 -23.94 9.84
C SER A 2 0.19 -22.84 9.98
N ALA A 3 0.85 -22.74 11.13
CA ALA A 3 1.96 -21.79 11.32
C ALA A 3 3.13 -22.03 10.34
N GLY A 4 3.33 -23.28 9.91
CA GLY A 4 4.34 -23.64 8.92
C GLY A 4 4.06 -23.03 7.55
N VAL A 5 2.78 -23.02 7.13
CA VAL A 5 2.35 -22.39 5.86
C VAL A 5 2.63 -20.89 5.88
N VAL A 6 2.24 -20.20 6.97
CA VAL A 6 2.49 -18.76 7.12
C VAL A 6 3.98 -18.44 7.03
N GLY A 7 4.81 -19.19 7.77
CA GLY A 7 6.27 -19.00 7.74
C GLY A 7 6.87 -19.23 6.34
N PHE A 8 6.43 -20.28 5.65
CA PHE A 8 6.91 -20.60 4.32
C PHE A 8 6.47 -19.57 3.27
N ALA A 9 5.21 -19.11 3.32
CA ALA A 9 4.71 -18.06 2.44
C ALA A 9 5.53 -16.76 2.57
N LEU A 10 5.90 -16.36 3.80
CA LEU A 10 6.76 -15.20 4.03
C LEU A 10 8.18 -15.40 3.46
N ILE A 11 8.78 -16.58 3.65
CA ILE A 11 10.10 -16.92 3.11
C ILE A 11 10.09 -16.85 1.58
N LEU A 12 9.07 -17.41 0.94
CA LEU A 12 8.92 -17.37 -0.52
C LEU A 12 8.80 -15.93 -1.03
N LEU A 13 8.00 -15.10 -0.36
CA LEU A 13 7.86 -13.69 -0.74
C LEU A 13 9.20 -12.95 -0.71
N VAL A 14 10.00 -13.14 0.35
CA VAL A 14 11.33 -12.53 0.46
C VAL A 14 12.32 -13.12 -0.56
N ALA A 15 12.21 -14.41 -0.89
CA ALA A 15 13.02 -15.02 -1.94
C ALA A 15 12.71 -14.41 -3.33
N ILE A 16 11.43 -14.17 -3.63
CA ILE A 16 11.00 -13.52 -4.87
C ILE A 16 11.43 -12.06 -4.91
N MET A 17 11.42 -11.36 -3.77
CA MET A 17 11.99 -10.01 -3.64
C MET A 17 13.47 -9.97 -4.06
N LEU A 18 14.26 -10.96 -3.64
CA LEU A 18 15.66 -11.08 -4.06
C LEU A 18 15.77 -11.32 -5.57
N ALA A 19 14.91 -12.17 -6.14
CA ALA A 19 14.86 -12.41 -7.58
C ALA A 19 14.50 -11.12 -8.36
N GLY A 20 13.52 -10.34 -7.88
CA GLY A 20 13.15 -9.05 -8.45
C GLY A 20 14.30 -8.04 -8.41
N LYS A 21 15.04 -7.95 -7.29
CA LYS A 21 16.24 -7.11 -7.20
C LYS A 21 17.33 -7.58 -8.16
N TYR A 22 17.57 -8.88 -8.25
CA TYR A 22 18.55 -9.45 -9.19
C TYR A 22 18.19 -9.09 -10.65
N LEU A 23 16.92 -9.24 -11.03
CA LEU A 23 16.45 -8.92 -12.37
C LEU A 23 16.61 -7.42 -12.67
N ARG A 24 16.29 -6.55 -11.70
CA ARG A 24 16.53 -5.10 -11.81
C ARG A 24 18.00 -4.78 -12.08
N VAL A 25 18.93 -5.45 -11.40
CA VAL A 25 20.38 -5.23 -11.59
C VAL A 25 20.85 -5.73 -12.97
N LYS A 26 20.25 -6.79 -13.51
CA LYS A 26 20.64 -7.36 -14.80
C LYS A 26 20.02 -6.65 -16.01
N LEU A 27 18.77 -6.21 -15.90
CA LEU A 27 18.04 -5.63 -17.03
C LEU A 27 18.13 -4.11 -17.05
N LYS A 28 18.90 -3.56 -18.01
CA LYS A 28 19.06 -2.11 -18.21
C LYS A 28 17.73 -1.39 -18.49
N PHE A 29 16.76 -2.06 -19.11
CA PHE A 29 15.44 -1.49 -19.35
C PHE A 29 14.72 -1.16 -18.03
N LEU A 30 14.72 -2.07 -17.06
CA LEU A 30 14.08 -1.89 -15.75
C LEU A 30 14.74 -0.76 -14.95
N GLN A 31 16.06 -0.58 -15.11
CA GLN A 31 16.82 0.52 -14.51
C GLN A 31 16.43 1.87 -15.11
N LYS A 32 16.28 1.95 -16.44
CA LYS A 32 15.93 3.21 -17.14
C LYS A 32 14.55 3.74 -16.77
N ILE A 33 13.60 2.86 -16.49
CA ILE A 33 12.25 3.23 -16.03
C ILE A 33 12.17 3.37 -14.50
N LEU A 34 13.28 3.15 -13.77
CA LEU A 34 13.38 3.20 -12.31
C LEU A 34 12.34 2.35 -11.58
N LEU A 35 11.95 1.20 -12.16
CA LEU A 35 10.94 0.36 -11.56
C LEU A 35 11.47 -0.23 -10.23
N PRO A 36 10.72 -0.08 -9.11
CA PRO A 36 11.10 -0.67 -7.83
C PRO A 36 11.22 -2.19 -7.90
N SER A 37 12.13 -2.75 -7.09
CA SER A 37 12.35 -4.19 -7.02
C SER A 37 11.11 -4.93 -6.50
N SER A 38 10.33 -4.31 -5.63
CA SER A 38 9.06 -4.82 -5.09
C SER A 38 8.00 -5.00 -6.17
N ILE A 39 7.89 -4.06 -7.11
CA ILE A 39 6.98 -4.20 -8.25
C ILE A 39 7.41 -5.37 -9.15
N ILE A 40 8.70 -5.45 -9.45
CA ILE A 40 9.25 -6.54 -10.28
C ILE A 40 9.00 -7.90 -9.60
N ALA A 41 9.26 -7.99 -8.31
CA ALA A 41 9.03 -9.20 -7.51
C ALA A 41 7.54 -9.61 -7.51
N GLY A 42 6.64 -8.65 -7.30
CA GLY A 42 5.20 -8.91 -7.35
C GLY A 42 4.73 -9.42 -8.71
N ILE A 43 5.21 -8.83 -9.81
CA ILE A 43 4.92 -9.31 -11.18
C ILE A 43 5.50 -10.72 -11.40
N LEU A 44 6.71 -10.99 -10.92
CA LEU A 44 7.30 -12.34 -11.01
C LEU A 44 6.45 -13.37 -10.25
N ALA A 45 5.96 -13.02 -9.07
CA ALA A 45 5.06 -13.89 -8.29
C ALA A 45 3.73 -14.10 -9.02
N LEU A 46 3.11 -13.05 -9.55
CA LEU A 46 1.87 -13.14 -10.34
C LEU A 46 2.03 -14.06 -11.56
N VAL A 47 3.13 -13.90 -12.30
CA VAL A 47 3.44 -14.74 -13.47
C VAL A 47 3.73 -16.18 -13.04
N ALA A 48 4.48 -16.38 -11.96
CA ALA A 48 4.77 -17.70 -11.41
C ALA A 48 3.52 -18.43 -10.87
N GLY A 49 2.45 -17.67 -10.66
CA GLY A 49 1.24 -18.12 -10.02
C GLY A 49 0.19 -18.76 -10.91
N ASP A 50 -0.97 -19.00 -10.32
CA ASP A 50 -2.11 -19.68 -10.93
C ASP A 50 -2.64 -18.91 -12.15
N GLN A 51 -2.75 -17.59 -11.98
CA GLN A 51 -3.33 -16.67 -12.95
C GLN A 51 -2.61 -16.68 -14.31
N VAL A 52 -1.35 -17.12 -14.37
CA VAL A 52 -0.55 -17.19 -15.60
C VAL A 52 0.04 -18.58 -15.83
N ILE A 53 1.00 -19.03 -15.01
CA ILE A 53 1.60 -20.36 -15.19
C ILE A 53 0.58 -21.47 -14.93
N GLY A 54 -0.30 -21.34 -13.93
CA GLY A 54 -1.34 -22.34 -13.67
C GLY A 54 -2.27 -22.53 -14.87
N ARG A 55 -2.82 -21.43 -15.40
CA ARG A 55 -3.63 -21.46 -16.63
C ARG A 55 -2.88 -22.00 -17.84
N LEU A 56 -1.61 -21.63 -18.02
CA LEU A 56 -0.80 -22.17 -19.12
C LEU A 56 -0.54 -23.67 -18.95
N ALA A 57 -0.31 -24.13 -17.71
CA ALA A 57 -0.10 -25.52 -17.36
C ALA A 57 -1.35 -26.38 -17.60
N ASP A 58 -2.54 -25.85 -17.27
CA ASP A 58 -3.82 -26.49 -17.56
C ASP A 58 -4.02 -26.71 -19.07
N VAL A 59 -3.73 -25.69 -19.89
CA VAL A 59 -3.81 -25.79 -21.36
C VAL A 59 -2.86 -26.85 -21.95
N ILE A 60 -1.70 -27.09 -21.32
CA ILE A 60 -0.71 -28.08 -21.76
C ILE A 60 -0.78 -29.43 -21.01
N ASN A 61 -1.80 -29.63 -20.15
CA ASN A 61 -1.99 -30.81 -19.28
C ASN A 61 -0.78 -31.11 -18.38
N TRP A 62 -0.23 -30.09 -17.72
CA TRP A 62 0.77 -30.24 -16.66
C TRP A 62 0.11 -30.23 -15.28
N ASP A 63 -0.43 -31.38 -14.88
CA ASP A 63 -1.26 -31.56 -13.67
C ASP A 63 -0.64 -31.00 -12.38
N TRP A 64 0.70 -31.03 -12.25
CA TRP A 64 1.41 -30.57 -11.05
C TRP A 64 1.50 -29.04 -10.90
N LEU A 65 1.26 -28.29 -11.98
CA LEU A 65 1.24 -26.82 -11.99
C LEU A 65 -0.16 -26.25 -12.26
N ALA A 66 -1.08 -27.05 -12.79
CA ALA A 66 -2.44 -26.61 -13.11
C ALA A 66 -3.24 -26.16 -11.88
N ASP A 67 -2.90 -26.67 -10.69
CA ASP A 67 -3.57 -26.33 -9.43
C ASP A 67 -2.73 -25.31 -8.62
N GLY A 68 -2.77 -24.04 -9.03
CA GLY A 68 -2.14 -22.93 -8.29
C GLY A 68 -0.85 -22.34 -8.89
N GLY A 69 -0.32 -22.93 -9.96
CA GLY A 69 1.00 -22.60 -10.50
C GLY A 69 2.13 -23.07 -9.56
N LEU A 70 3.13 -22.23 -9.32
CA LEU A 70 4.23 -22.54 -8.40
C LEU A 70 3.87 -22.34 -6.91
N PHE A 71 2.68 -21.82 -6.60
CA PHE A 71 2.25 -21.50 -5.24
C PHE A 71 0.91 -22.16 -4.92
N THR A 72 0.69 -22.50 -3.66
CA THR A 72 -0.57 -23.10 -3.20
C THR A 72 -1.59 -22.01 -2.82
N GLU A 73 -2.89 -22.34 -2.85
CA GLU A 73 -3.97 -21.45 -2.38
C GLU A 73 -3.73 -20.91 -0.95
N ASP A 74 -3.21 -21.77 -0.09
CA ASP A 74 -2.80 -21.45 1.28
C ASP A 74 -1.73 -20.34 1.32
N ILE A 75 -0.78 -20.32 0.37
CA ILE A 75 0.23 -19.25 0.25
C ILE A 75 -0.42 -17.95 -0.21
N TYR A 76 -1.32 -18.01 -1.20
CA TYR A 76 -2.05 -16.82 -1.66
C TYR A 76 -2.89 -16.19 -0.56
N THR A 77 -3.55 -17.02 0.27
CA THR A 77 -4.35 -16.55 1.40
C THR A 77 -3.50 -15.76 2.41
N VAL A 78 -2.26 -16.20 2.65
CA VAL A 78 -1.31 -15.44 3.47
C VAL A 78 -0.98 -14.12 2.77
N TRP A 79 -0.56 -14.19 1.50
CA TRP A 79 -0.12 -13.00 0.76
C TRP A 79 -1.22 -11.96 0.59
N SER A 80 -2.48 -12.35 0.44
CA SER A 80 -3.61 -11.42 0.26
C SER A 80 -3.93 -10.66 1.55
N SER A 81 -3.58 -11.25 2.70
CA SER A 81 -3.73 -10.60 4.02
C SER A 81 -2.58 -9.63 4.34
N LEU A 82 -1.41 -9.77 3.70
CA LEU A 82 -0.23 -8.98 4.03
C LEU A 82 -0.37 -7.48 3.75
N PRO A 83 -0.97 -7.02 2.63
CA PRO A 83 -1.08 -5.59 2.35
C PRO A 83 -1.76 -4.80 3.47
N GLY A 84 -2.89 -5.28 3.98
CA GLY A 84 -3.63 -4.63 5.08
C GLY A 84 -2.85 -4.60 6.41
N LEU A 85 -2.10 -5.66 6.70
CA LEU A 85 -1.25 -5.72 7.91
C LEU A 85 -0.02 -4.81 7.78
N LEU A 86 0.67 -4.86 6.65
CA LEU A 86 1.90 -4.11 6.42
C LEU A 86 1.65 -2.62 6.23
N ILE A 87 0.50 -2.21 5.69
CA ILE A 87 0.17 -0.78 5.59
C ILE A 87 0.02 -0.15 6.97
N SER A 88 -0.54 -0.90 7.94
CA SER A 88 -0.63 -0.45 9.32
C SER A 88 0.75 -0.21 9.94
N VAL A 89 1.75 -1.04 9.59
CA VAL A 89 3.16 -0.84 9.96
C VAL A 89 3.76 0.41 9.30
N VAL A 90 3.53 0.59 7.99
CA VAL A 90 4.02 1.75 7.23
C VAL A 90 3.47 3.07 7.78
N PHE A 91 2.19 3.10 8.16
CA PHE A 91 1.55 4.30 8.67
C PHE A 91 1.85 4.56 10.15
N ALA A 92 1.95 3.53 10.98
CA ALA A 92 2.37 3.67 12.38
C ALA A 92 3.78 4.29 12.52
N THR A 93 4.68 4.01 11.57
CA THR A 93 6.06 4.52 11.58
C THR A 93 6.20 5.97 11.11
N LEU A 94 5.19 6.55 10.44
CA LEU A 94 5.31 7.82 9.70
C LEU A 94 5.79 9.00 10.56
N PHE A 95 5.35 9.07 11.81
CA PHE A 95 5.68 10.16 12.74
C PHE A 95 6.67 9.75 13.84
N LEU A 96 7.00 8.47 13.96
CA LEU A 96 7.88 7.97 15.00
C LEU A 96 9.34 8.39 14.74
N GLY A 97 10.03 8.78 15.81
CA GLY A 97 11.41 9.28 15.77
C GLY A 97 11.55 10.74 15.34
N ALA A 98 10.46 11.42 14.98
CA ALA A 98 10.46 12.84 14.62
C ALA A 98 9.65 13.65 15.65
N ARG A 99 10.19 14.79 16.10
CA ARG A 99 9.45 15.67 17.03
C ARG A 99 8.18 16.20 16.38
N ILE A 100 7.04 16.05 17.06
CA ILE A 100 5.77 16.54 16.54
C ILE A 100 5.74 18.08 16.62
N PRO A 101 5.54 18.79 15.49
CA PRO A 101 5.43 20.24 15.50
C PRO A 101 4.21 20.70 16.32
N LYS A 102 4.26 21.93 16.84
CA LYS A 102 3.10 22.54 17.51
C LYS A 102 1.89 22.62 16.55
N PRO A 103 0.64 22.50 17.04
CA PRO A 103 -0.56 22.50 16.19
C PRO A 103 -0.64 23.64 15.17
N GLY A 104 -0.33 24.88 15.57
CA GLY A 104 -0.34 26.02 14.65
C GLY A 104 0.68 25.93 13.51
N ARG A 105 1.82 25.23 13.72
CA ARG A 105 2.79 24.94 12.66
C ARG A 105 2.34 23.78 11.78
N VAL A 106 1.69 22.76 12.37
CA VAL A 106 1.08 21.65 11.62
C VAL A 106 0.04 22.19 10.64
N VAL A 107 -0.90 23.03 11.09
CA VAL A 107 -1.92 23.62 10.21
C VAL A 107 -1.31 24.42 9.06
N LYS A 108 -0.26 25.21 9.32
CA LYS A 108 0.40 26.00 8.26
C LYS A 108 1.16 25.17 7.24
N LEU A 109 1.72 24.02 7.64
CA LEU A 109 2.53 23.17 6.76
C LEU A 109 1.70 22.09 6.08
N ALA A 110 0.85 21.39 6.83
CA ALA A 110 0.04 20.28 6.37
C ALA A 110 -1.33 20.72 5.83
N GLY A 111 -1.86 21.87 6.28
CA GLY A 111 -3.19 22.36 5.87
C GLY A 111 -3.32 22.52 4.35
N PRO A 112 -2.42 23.26 3.67
CA PRO A 112 -2.48 23.40 2.22
C PRO A 112 -2.35 22.06 1.48
N GLN A 113 -1.52 21.14 1.98
CA GLN A 113 -1.35 19.80 1.40
C GLN A 113 -2.63 18.96 1.57
N LEU A 114 -3.25 19.02 2.75
CA LEU A 114 -4.52 18.37 3.03
C LEU A 114 -5.64 18.93 2.15
N SER A 115 -5.71 20.25 1.95
CA SER A 115 -6.70 20.86 1.07
C SER A 115 -6.54 20.42 -0.37
N ILE A 116 -5.30 20.31 -0.87
CA ILE A 116 -5.03 19.78 -2.20
C ILE A 116 -5.41 18.30 -2.29
N GLY A 117 -5.05 17.48 -1.29
CA GLY A 117 -5.44 16.07 -1.23
C GLY A 117 -6.97 15.90 -1.28
N ILE A 118 -7.70 16.58 -0.40
CA ILE A 118 -9.18 16.55 -0.40
C ILE A 118 -9.75 17.00 -1.75
N ALA A 119 -9.18 18.04 -2.38
CA ALA A 119 -9.64 18.50 -3.69
C ALA A 119 -9.39 17.45 -4.79
N TYR A 120 -8.24 16.77 -4.77
CA TYR A 120 -7.93 15.69 -5.71
C TYR A 120 -8.82 14.47 -5.48
N GLY A 121 -8.99 14.01 -4.24
CA GLY A 121 -9.81 12.83 -3.93
C GLY A 121 -11.28 13.06 -4.25
N SER A 122 -11.81 14.21 -3.82
CA SER A 122 -13.18 14.60 -4.18
C SER A 122 -13.33 14.73 -5.71
N GLY A 123 -12.30 15.25 -6.39
CA GLY A 123 -12.26 15.34 -7.85
C GLY A 123 -12.26 13.97 -8.52
N GLN A 124 -11.50 13.02 -8.00
CA GLN A 124 -11.46 11.63 -8.47
C GLN A 124 -12.81 10.93 -8.29
N TYR A 125 -13.49 11.13 -7.15
CA TYR A 125 -14.86 10.65 -6.98
C TYR A 125 -15.82 11.25 -8.01
N VAL A 126 -15.77 12.57 -8.23
CA VAL A 126 -16.65 13.23 -9.23
C VAL A 126 -16.40 12.68 -10.63
N VAL A 127 -15.13 12.61 -11.05
CA VAL A 127 -14.76 12.12 -12.38
C VAL A 127 -15.13 10.65 -12.55
N GLY A 128 -14.83 9.81 -11.56
CA GLY A 128 -15.10 8.38 -11.61
C GLY A 128 -16.59 8.05 -11.58
N LEU A 129 -17.37 8.71 -10.72
CA LEU A 129 -18.83 8.50 -10.68
C LEU A 129 -19.51 9.03 -11.95
N LEU A 130 -19.06 10.15 -12.51
CA LEU A 130 -19.58 10.62 -13.81
C LEU A 130 -19.26 9.64 -14.94
N LEU A 131 -18.04 9.09 -14.98
CA LEU A 131 -17.68 8.05 -15.94
C LEU A 131 -18.57 6.81 -15.75
N ALA A 132 -18.79 6.39 -14.51
CA ALA A 132 -19.59 5.22 -14.21
C ALA A 132 -21.06 5.40 -14.62
N VAL A 133 -21.70 6.50 -14.23
CA VAL A 133 -23.12 6.79 -14.53
C VAL A 133 -23.35 7.05 -16.02
N LEU A 134 -22.47 7.79 -16.69
CA LEU A 134 -22.70 8.24 -18.06
C LEU A 134 -22.21 7.26 -19.13
N ILE A 135 -21.23 6.41 -18.78
CA ILE A 135 -20.55 5.54 -19.74
C ILE A 135 -20.61 4.08 -19.27
N LEU A 136 -20.14 3.75 -18.06
CA LEU A 136 -20.00 2.34 -17.67
C LEU A 136 -21.33 1.63 -17.47
N ALA A 137 -22.24 2.20 -16.69
CA ALA A 137 -23.55 1.61 -16.44
C ALA A 137 -24.39 1.50 -17.73
N PRO A 138 -24.53 2.55 -18.58
CA PRO A 138 -25.37 2.47 -19.76
C PRO A 138 -24.81 1.59 -20.89
N LEU A 139 -23.49 1.48 -21.03
CA LEU A 139 -22.86 0.76 -22.14
C LEU A 139 -22.39 -0.66 -21.79
N PHE A 140 -22.07 -0.91 -20.52
CA PHE A 140 -21.44 -2.17 -20.08
C PHE A 140 -22.17 -2.84 -18.92
N ASP A 141 -23.29 -2.29 -18.43
CA ASP A 141 -24.11 -2.87 -17.34
C ASP A 141 -23.31 -3.09 -16.04
N VAL A 142 -22.41 -2.16 -15.73
CA VAL A 142 -21.56 -2.18 -14.51
C VAL A 142 -22.17 -1.28 -13.44
N ASP A 143 -22.11 -1.69 -12.17
CA ASP A 143 -22.61 -0.89 -11.04
C ASP A 143 -21.90 0.48 -10.98
N GLU A 144 -22.68 1.55 -10.81
CA GLU A 144 -22.21 2.94 -10.77
C GLU A 144 -21.15 3.18 -9.66
N LYS A 145 -21.20 2.39 -8.59
CA LYS A 145 -20.23 2.43 -7.48
C LYS A 145 -18.81 2.10 -7.91
N PHE A 146 -18.61 1.42 -9.06
CA PHE A 146 -17.27 1.22 -9.64
C PHE A 146 -16.56 2.54 -9.90
N GLY A 147 -17.29 3.65 -10.05
CA GLY A 147 -16.70 4.98 -10.16
C GLY A 147 -15.87 5.39 -8.93
N ALA A 148 -16.20 4.88 -7.74
CA ALA A 148 -15.43 5.13 -6.52
C ALA A 148 -14.03 4.50 -6.56
N LEU A 149 -13.82 3.49 -7.41
CA LEU A 149 -12.54 2.77 -7.51
C LEU A 149 -11.39 3.68 -7.91
N ILE A 150 -11.64 4.76 -8.66
CA ILE A 150 -10.57 5.70 -9.04
C ILE A 150 -9.94 6.32 -7.78
N GLU A 151 -10.74 6.88 -6.87
CA GLU A 151 -10.18 7.52 -5.67
C GLU A 151 -9.53 6.49 -4.74
N ILE A 152 -10.22 5.38 -4.53
CA ILE A 152 -9.77 4.31 -3.63
C ILE A 152 -8.42 3.74 -4.11
N ALA A 153 -8.23 3.62 -5.42
CA ALA A 153 -7.04 3.04 -6.01
C ALA A 153 -5.91 4.04 -6.27
N PHE A 154 -6.19 5.20 -6.89
CA PHE A 154 -5.15 6.14 -7.33
C PHE A 154 -4.64 7.04 -6.21
N GLU A 155 -5.53 7.61 -5.40
CA GLU A 155 -5.13 8.38 -4.22
C GLU A 155 -4.91 7.48 -3.01
N GLY A 156 -5.86 6.57 -2.75
CA GLY A 156 -5.78 5.66 -1.61
C GLY A 156 -4.67 4.60 -1.73
N GLY A 157 -4.43 4.09 -2.92
CA GLY A 157 -3.42 3.06 -3.18
C GLY A 157 -3.79 1.68 -2.64
N HIS A 158 -2.82 0.76 -2.68
CA HIS A 158 -3.00 -0.64 -2.24
C HIS A 158 -3.49 -0.77 -0.79
N GLY A 159 -3.10 0.15 0.08
CA GLY A 159 -3.48 0.15 1.49
C GLY A 159 -4.97 0.40 1.70
N THR A 160 -5.52 1.44 1.05
CA THR A 160 -6.95 1.76 1.11
C THR A 160 -7.77 0.70 0.40
N ALA A 161 -7.35 0.27 -0.80
CA ALA A 161 -8.02 -0.80 -1.54
C ALA A 161 -8.17 -2.09 -0.73
N ALA A 162 -7.10 -2.57 -0.09
CA ALA A 162 -7.16 -3.75 0.78
C ALA A 162 -7.98 -3.51 2.06
N GLY A 163 -7.87 -2.31 2.64
CA GLY A 163 -8.60 -1.96 3.86
C GLY A 163 -10.11 -1.83 3.67
N MET A 164 -10.57 -1.55 2.44
CA MET A 164 -11.99 -1.40 2.10
C MET A 164 -12.69 -2.70 1.70
N GLN A 165 -11.99 -3.84 1.69
CA GLN A 165 -12.59 -5.14 1.35
C GLN A 165 -13.91 -5.42 2.10
N PRO A 166 -14.02 -5.24 3.43
CA PRO A 166 -15.29 -5.47 4.13
C PRO A 166 -16.43 -4.55 3.64
N ALA A 167 -16.11 -3.31 3.26
CA ALA A 167 -17.10 -2.38 2.72
C ALA A 167 -17.59 -2.82 1.34
N PHE A 168 -16.69 -3.36 0.50
CA PHE A 168 -17.04 -3.91 -0.80
C PHE A 168 -17.90 -5.17 -0.69
N ASP A 169 -17.57 -6.07 0.23
CA ASP A 169 -18.33 -7.28 0.49
C ASP A 169 -19.77 -6.95 0.95
N ASP A 170 -19.92 -5.98 1.87
CA ASP A 170 -21.23 -5.59 2.42
C ASP A 170 -22.13 -4.88 1.40
N VAL A 171 -21.57 -4.15 0.43
CA VAL A 171 -22.35 -3.52 -0.65
C VAL A 171 -22.58 -4.46 -1.84
N GLY A 172 -22.19 -5.74 -1.72
CA GLY A 172 -22.41 -6.78 -2.72
C GLY A 172 -21.47 -6.72 -3.92
N MET A 173 -20.26 -6.16 -3.75
CA MET A 173 -19.25 -5.98 -4.80
C MET A 173 -17.89 -6.59 -4.40
N PRO A 174 -17.80 -7.86 -4.02
CA PRO A 174 -16.53 -8.46 -3.56
C PRO A 174 -15.39 -8.31 -4.59
N GLU A 175 -15.70 -8.33 -5.89
CA GLU A 175 -14.77 -8.14 -7.00
C GLU A 175 -14.11 -6.75 -7.04
N ALA A 176 -14.73 -5.74 -6.41
CA ALA A 176 -14.22 -4.37 -6.37
C ALA A 176 -12.86 -4.28 -5.65
N THR A 177 -12.61 -5.17 -4.68
CA THR A 177 -11.33 -5.26 -3.98
C THR A 177 -10.19 -5.58 -4.95
N ASP A 178 -10.37 -6.60 -5.79
CA ASP A 178 -9.37 -7.05 -6.76
C ASP A 178 -9.13 -5.98 -7.83
N LEU A 179 -10.20 -5.34 -8.31
CA LEU A 179 -10.11 -4.24 -9.27
C LEU A 179 -9.40 -3.02 -8.67
N ALA A 180 -9.72 -2.62 -7.44
CA ALA A 180 -9.07 -1.52 -6.73
C ALA A 180 -7.57 -1.78 -6.55
N LEU A 181 -7.21 -3.00 -6.13
CA LEU A 181 -5.81 -3.41 -5.97
C LEU A 181 -5.06 -3.36 -7.30
N ALA A 182 -5.66 -3.88 -8.38
CA ALA A 182 -5.05 -3.83 -9.71
C ALA A 182 -4.91 -2.39 -10.24
N MET A 183 -5.94 -1.57 -10.08
CA MET A 183 -5.93 -0.15 -10.48
C MET A 183 -4.87 0.64 -9.70
N ALA A 184 -4.68 0.35 -8.42
CA ALA A 184 -3.66 1.01 -7.61
C ALA A 184 -2.24 0.72 -8.14
N THR A 185 -2.01 -0.49 -8.67
CA THR A 185 -0.76 -0.81 -9.38
C THR A 185 -0.64 0.00 -10.65
N VAL A 186 -1.70 0.08 -11.46
CA VAL A 186 -1.68 0.86 -12.70
C VAL A 186 -1.37 2.31 -12.41
N GLY A 187 -2.01 2.90 -11.40
CA GLY A 187 -1.74 4.26 -10.93
C GLY A 187 -0.29 4.46 -10.49
N LEU A 188 0.28 3.52 -9.72
CA LEU A 188 1.69 3.58 -9.32
C LEU A 188 2.64 3.51 -10.53
N VAL A 189 2.44 2.56 -11.44
CA VAL A 189 3.29 2.37 -12.62
C VAL A 189 3.15 3.56 -13.59
N ALA A 190 1.93 4.02 -13.84
CA ALA A 190 1.64 5.20 -14.65
C ALA A 190 2.28 6.45 -14.02
N GLY A 191 2.15 6.64 -12.71
CA GLY A 191 2.78 7.73 -11.97
C GLY A 191 4.30 7.74 -12.10
N ILE A 192 4.95 6.57 -12.02
CA ILE A 192 6.40 6.43 -12.25
C ILE A 192 6.75 6.80 -13.70
N ILE A 193 6.07 6.22 -14.68
CA ILE A 193 6.37 6.42 -16.11
C ILE A 193 6.14 7.89 -16.52
N VAL A 194 4.99 8.45 -16.19
CA VAL A 194 4.62 9.85 -16.48
C VAL A 194 5.53 10.81 -15.72
N GLY A 195 5.78 10.55 -14.43
CA GLY A 195 6.70 11.33 -13.61
C GLY A 195 8.12 11.35 -14.18
N MET A 196 8.61 10.21 -14.66
CA MET A 196 9.90 10.11 -15.35
C MET A 196 9.90 10.83 -16.70
N GLY A 197 8.82 10.73 -17.48
CA GLY A 197 8.65 11.51 -18.71
C GLY A 197 8.75 13.01 -18.44
N PHE A 198 8.07 13.50 -17.40
CA PHE A 198 8.10 14.88 -16.97
C PHE A 198 9.48 15.32 -16.46
N LEU A 199 10.13 14.50 -15.63
CA LEU A 199 11.49 14.75 -15.16
C LEU A 199 12.47 14.84 -16.33
N ASN A 200 12.41 13.91 -17.29
CA ASN A 200 13.26 13.92 -18.47
C ASN A 200 13.07 15.18 -19.32
N TRP A 201 11.82 15.60 -19.49
CA TRP A 201 11.50 16.86 -20.14
C TRP A 201 12.07 18.06 -19.37
N ALA A 202 11.93 18.10 -18.04
CA ALA A 202 12.43 19.17 -17.19
C ALA A 202 13.96 19.29 -17.24
N VAL A 203 14.68 18.16 -17.19
CA VAL A 203 16.15 18.11 -17.32
C VAL A 203 16.59 18.65 -18.68
N ARG A 204 15.98 18.17 -19.78
CA ARG A 204 16.30 18.63 -21.15
C ARG A 204 16.04 20.12 -21.38
N LYS A 205 15.12 20.71 -20.62
CA LYS A 205 14.81 22.14 -20.67
C LYS A 205 15.59 22.97 -19.64
N GLY A 206 16.51 22.37 -18.89
CA GLY A 206 17.31 23.06 -17.88
C GLY A 206 16.48 23.58 -16.70
N LYS A 207 15.35 22.95 -16.39
CA LYS A 207 14.43 23.37 -15.33
C LYS A 207 14.72 22.72 -13.97
N THR A 208 15.68 21.81 -13.91
CA THR A 208 16.07 21.04 -12.71
C THR A 208 17.29 21.66 -12.03
N GLN A 209 17.30 21.66 -10.69
CA GLN A 209 18.40 22.20 -9.89
C GLN A 209 19.48 21.15 -9.56
N VAL A 210 19.06 19.90 -9.33
CA VAL A 210 19.93 18.81 -8.85
C VAL A 210 20.43 17.94 -10.02
N ILE A 211 19.51 17.36 -10.80
CA ILE A 211 19.85 16.49 -11.93
C ILE A 211 20.04 17.36 -13.17
N LYS A 212 21.25 17.42 -13.72
CA LYS A 212 21.55 18.24 -14.91
C LYS A 212 21.68 17.43 -16.20
N ASN A 213 22.04 16.15 -16.10
CA ASN A 213 22.08 15.21 -17.21
C ASN A 213 21.69 13.82 -16.70
N ILE A 214 20.75 13.17 -17.37
CA ILE A 214 20.31 11.80 -17.02
C ILE A 214 21.38 10.78 -17.41
N ASP A 215 22.14 11.06 -18.47
CA ASP A 215 23.17 10.15 -19.00
C ASP A 215 24.46 10.10 -18.15
N GLN A 216 24.54 10.86 -17.05
CA GLN A 216 25.70 10.90 -16.16
C GLN A 216 25.54 10.04 -14.90
N GLN A 217 24.39 9.37 -14.73
CA GLN A 217 24.23 8.45 -13.60
C GLN A 217 25.18 7.27 -13.74
N SER A 218 25.84 6.90 -12.64
CA SER A 218 26.75 5.77 -12.63
C SER A 218 25.97 4.44 -12.80
N GLU A 219 26.65 3.38 -13.24
CA GLU A 219 25.99 2.07 -13.35
C GLU A 219 25.47 1.56 -11.99
N SER A 220 26.15 1.88 -10.88
CA SER A 220 25.74 1.51 -9.53
C SER A 220 24.47 2.27 -9.08
N GLU A 221 24.36 3.56 -9.41
CA GLU A 221 23.15 4.36 -9.16
C GLU A 221 21.94 3.80 -9.92
N LEU A 222 22.11 3.46 -11.21
CA LEU A 222 21.05 2.87 -12.03
C LEU A 222 20.62 1.48 -11.52
N GLN A 223 21.56 0.69 -11.02
CA GLN A 223 21.28 -0.58 -10.35
C GLN A 223 20.63 -0.40 -8.97
N GLY A 224 20.70 0.79 -8.39
CA GLY A 224 20.26 1.09 -7.04
C GLY A 224 21.10 0.36 -5.99
N LEU A 225 22.42 0.40 -6.12
CA LEU A 225 23.39 -0.19 -5.20
C LEU A 225 24.44 0.86 -4.84
N TYR A 226 24.75 0.99 -3.56
CA TYR A 226 25.87 1.82 -3.10
C TYR A 226 27.20 1.13 -3.40
N THR A 227 28.19 1.90 -3.85
CA THR A 227 29.60 1.45 -3.83
C THR A 227 30.16 1.55 -2.41
N SER A 228 31.35 0.98 -2.19
CA SER A 228 31.99 0.96 -0.86
C SER A 228 32.29 2.35 -0.29
N ASP A 229 32.47 3.34 -1.14
CA ASP A 229 32.76 4.75 -0.79
C ASP A 229 31.51 5.62 -0.65
N GLU A 230 30.32 5.12 -1.04
CA GLU A 230 29.05 5.86 -1.00
C GLU A 230 28.10 5.39 0.12
N GLN A 231 28.50 4.41 0.93
CA GLN A 231 27.62 3.82 1.94
C GLN A 231 27.19 4.84 3.01
N VAL A 232 25.88 4.87 3.29
CA VAL A 232 25.28 5.73 4.32
C VAL A 232 24.77 4.92 5.51
N SER A 233 24.77 5.55 6.69
CA SER A 233 24.24 4.92 7.90
C SER A 233 22.73 4.63 7.79
N ALA A 234 22.30 3.44 8.19
CA ALA A 234 20.89 3.05 8.19
C ALA A 234 20.08 3.63 9.35
N GLY A 235 20.75 4.09 10.42
CA GLY A 235 20.15 4.62 11.63
C GLY A 235 21.06 4.48 12.84
N LYS A 236 20.68 5.11 13.94
CA LYS A 236 21.41 5.05 15.21
C LYS A 236 21.00 3.83 16.04
N GLN A 237 21.97 3.22 16.72
CA GLN A 237 21.73 2.18 17.70
C GLN A 237 21.25 2.83 19.01
N THR A 238 19.93 2.86 19.24
CA THR A 238 19.32 3.53 20.41
C THR A 238 19.32 2.71 21.70
N ALA A 239 19.59 1.41 21.60
CA ALA A 239 19.77 0.51 22.74
C ALA A 239 21.08 -0.27 22.62
N ARG A 240 21.52 -0.86 23.74
CA ARG A 240 22.65 -1.79 23.74
C ARG A 240 22.14 -3.18 23.33
N PRO A 241 22.73 -3.84 22.32
CA PRO A 241 22.29 -5.17 21.88
C PRO A 241 22.27 -6.25 22.98
N ASN A 242 23.15 -6.13 24.00
CA ASN A 242 23.14 -7.02 25.17
C ASN A 242 21.86 -6.92 26.02
N SER A 243 21.07 -5.85 25.87
CA SER A 243 19.78 -5.67 26.53
C SER A 243 18.62 -5.99 25.60
N ILE A 244 18.63 -5.37 24.40
CA ILE A 244 17.64 -5.60 23.36
C ILE A 244 18.26 -5.16 22.03
N GLU A 245 18.02 -5.93 20.97
CA GLU A 245 18.40 -5.53 19.62
C GLU A 245 17.68 -4.22 19.27
N PRO A 246 18.39 -3.15 18.85
CA PRO A 246 17.75 -1.86 18.61
C PRO A 246 16.63 -1.92 17.57
N LEU A 247 16.74 -2.73 16.52
CA LEU A 247 15.62 -2.94 15.59
C LEU A 247 14.39 -3.51 16.30
N THR A 248 14.57 -4.47 17.22
CA THR A 248 13.49 -5.04 18.03
C THR A 248 12.82 -3.99 18.92
N LEU A 249 13.59 -3.07 19.52
CA LEU A 249 13.02 -1.95 20.28
C LEU A 249 12.10 -1.08 19.40
N HIS A 250 12.54 -0.73 18.19
CA HIS A 250 11.73 0.07 17.27
C HIS A 250 10.48 -0.68 16.82
N MET A 251 10.60 -1.96 16.47
CA MET A 251 9.46 -2.82 16.13
C MET A 251 8.45 -2.93 17.28
N ALA A 252 8.92 -3.01 18.52
CA ALA A 252 8.04 -3.02 19.70
C ALA A 252 7.24 -1.73 19.84
N VAL A 253 7.87 -0.56 19.61
CA VAL A 253 7.15 0.73 19.61
C VAL A 253 6.13 0.79 18.48
N VAL A 254 6.47 0.31 17.28
CA VAL A 254 5.51 0.23 16.16
C VAL A 254 4.32 -0.66 16.54
N GLY A 255 4.56 -1.80 17.19
CA GLY A 255 3.50 -2.67 17.71
C GLY A 255 2.59 -1.94 18.70
N VAL A 256 3.15 -1.17 19.63
CA VAL A 256 2.37 -0.34 20.58
C VAL A 256 1.52 0.70 19.82
N ALA A 257 2.08 1.36 18.81
CA ALA A 257 1.35 2.32 17.99
C ALA A 257 0.15 1.68 17.27
N ILE A 258 0.34 0.49 16.68
CA ILE A 258 -0.75 -0.26 16.03
C ILE A 258 -1.81 -0.70 17.05
N ILE A 259 -1.41 -1.18 18.23
CA ILE A 259 -2.35 -1.56 19.30
C ILE A 259 -3.19 -0.35 19.74
N ILE A 260 -2.58 0.83 19.92
CA ILE A 260 -3.31 2.06 20.22
C ILE A 260 -4.29 2.38 19.09
N GLY A 261 -3.86 2.28 17.83
CA GLY A 261 -4.74 2.48 16.67
C GLY A 261 -5.94 1.52 16.67
N TRP A 262 -5.70 0.25 16.95
CA TRP A 262 -6.75 -0.77 17.04
C TRP A 262 -7.74 -0.46 18.18
N LEU A 263 -7.24 -0.08 19.36
CA LEU A 263 -8.10 0.34 20.48
C LEU A 263 -8.91 1.60 20.16
N LEU A 264 -8.35 2.55 19.39
CA LEU A 264 -9.09 3.73 18.93
C LEU A 264 -10.19 3.35 17.95
N LEU A 265 -9.91 2.44 17.01
CA LEU A 265 -10.91 1.94 16.07
C LEU A 265 -12.06 1.24 16.82
N GLU A 266 -11.73 0.33 17.73
CA GLU A 266 -12.72 -0.36 18.57
C GLU A 266 -13.56 0.61 19.40
N LEU A 267 -12.93 1.63 19.99
CA LEU A 267 -13.63 2.65 20.76
C LEU A 267 -14.61 3.45 19.88
N ILE A 268 -14.18 3.85 18.68
CA ILE A 268 -15.02 4.64 17.77
C ILE A 268 -16.18 3.80 17.25
N THR A 269 -15.94 2.55 16.85
CA THR A 269 -16.99 1.62 16.41
C THR A 269 -17.97 1.29 17.54
N TRP A 270 -17.47 1.14 18.78
CA TRP A 270 -18.31 0.98 19.96
C TRP A 270 -19.20 2.20 20.21
N ILE A 271 -18.65 3.42 20.11
CA ILE A 271 -19.42 4.67 20.22
C ILE A 271 -20.49 4.74 19.12
N GLU A 272 -20.13 4.45 17.87
CA GLU A 272 -21.08 4.41 16.74
C GLU A 272 -22.24 3.44 17.02
N ASN A 273 -21.94 2.19 17.36
CA ASN A 273 -22.95 1.17 17.62
C ASN A 273 -23.91 1.55 18.76
N MET A 274 -23.40 2.23 19.79
CA MET A 274 -24.21 2.73 20.90
C MET A 274 -25.13 3.90 20.48
N LEU A 275 -24.64 4.78 19.61
CA LEU A 275 -25.30 6.03 19.28
C LEU A 275 -26.25 5.95 18.08
N TRP A 276 -25.82 5.40 16.94
CA TRP A 276 -26.63 5.34 15.69
C TRP A 276 -26.40 4.10 14.81
N GLY A 277 -25.38 3.27 15.10
CA GLY A 277 -24.94 2.21 14.21
C GLY A 277 -25.80 0.95 14.22
N GLN A 278 -26.66 0.75 15.22
CA GLN A 278 -27.52 -0.43 15.35
C GLN A 278 -29.02 -0.07 15.39
N PRO A 279 -29.92 -1.00 14.99
CA PRO A 279 -31.37 -0.79 14.99
C PRO A 279 -32.02 -0.46 16.35
N ASP A 280 -31.27 -0.55 17.45
CA ASP A 280 -31.70 -0.21 18.82
C ASP A 280 -30.81 0.86 19.49
N SER A 281 -30.08 1.64 18.69
CA SER A 281 -29.15 2.65 19.19
C SER A 281 -29.86 3.89 19.73
N VAL A 282 -29.17 4.69 20.56
CA VAL A 282 -29.77 5.81 21.31
C VAL A 282 -30.47 6.84 20.41
N PHE A 283 -29.94 7.07 19.21
CA PHE A 283 -30.48 8.05 18.25
C PHE A 283 -31.27 7.41 17.09
N VAL A 284 -31.27 6.09 16.95
CA VAL A 284 -31.97 5.38 15.86
C VAL A 284 -32.69 4.17 16.45
N SER A 285 -34.02 4.26 16.56
CA SER A 285 -34.88 3.18 17.10
C SER A 285 -35.83 2.54 16.07
N GLU A 286 -35.86 3.00 14.81
CA GLU A 286 -36.84 2.52 13.82
C GLU A 286 -36.26 2.22 12.42
N SER A 287 -34.95 2.39 12.19
CA SER A 287 -34.31 2.04 10.91
C SER A 287 -33.13 1.10 11.11
N ASP A 288 -32.77 0.36 10.06
CA ASP A 288 -31.49 -0.34 9.98
C ASP A 288 -30.40 0.70 10.28
N GLY A 289 -29.69 0.55 11.40
CA GLY A 289 -28.65 1.49 11.82
C GLY A 289 -27.58 1.64 10.73
N THR A 290 -26.89 2.78 10.69
CA THR A 290 -25.86 3.03 9.67
C THR A 290 -24.47 2.93 10.27
N THR A 291 -23.77 1.83 10.03
CA THR A 291 -22.35 1.66 10.39
C THR A 291 -21.47 2.32 9.33
N LEU A 292 -20.75 3.38 9.70
CA LEU A 292 -19.83 4.09 8.83
C LEU A 292 -18.39 3.99 9.35
N LEU A 293 -18.23 4.13 10.67
CA LEU A 293 -16.91 4.17 11.30
C LEU A 293 -16.28 2.78 11.41
N GLY A 294 -17.11 1.72 11.44
CA GLY A 294 -16.66 0.33 11.34
C GLY A 294 -15.89 -0.01 10.05
N TYR A 295 -16.11 0.74 8.96
CA TYR A 295 -15.41 0.55 7.69
C TYR A 295 -14.08 1.30 7.60
N ILE A 296 -13.72 2.10 8.61
CA ILE A 296 -12.45 2.83 8.59
C ILE A 296 -11.31 1.79 8.71
N PRO A 297 -10.37 1.76 7.73
CA PRO A 297 -9.23 0.85 7.82
C PRO A 297 -8.40 1.09 9.08
N LEU A 298 -7.65 0.09 9.54
CA LEU A 298 -6.83 0.23 10.75
C LEU A 298 -5.66 1.23 10.60
N PHE A 299 -5.11 1.38 9.39
CA PHE A 299 -3.84 2.10 9.20
C PHE A 299 -3.87 3.61 9.54
N PRO A 300 -4.93 4.40 9.28
CA PRO A 300 -5.00 5.79 9.71
C PRO A 300 -5.05 5.89 11.23
N LEU A 301 -5.73 4.96 11.92
CA LEU A 301 -5.75 4.91 13.38
C LEU A 301 -4.39 4.48 13.92
N ALA A 302 -3.69 3.55 13.26
CA ALA A 302 -2.32 3.18 13.62
C ALA A 302 -1.34 4.35 13.47
N MET A 303 -1.51 5.20 12.45
CA MET A 303 -0.78 6.47 12.32
C MET A 303 -1.05 7.41 13.49
N ILE A 304 -2.32 7.58 13.90
CA ILE A 304 -2.68 8.36 15.09
C ILE A 304 -2.04 7.75 16.35
N GLY A 305 -2.03 6.42 16.47
CA GLY A 305 -1.32 5.71 17.53
C GLY A 305 0.18 6.05 17.55
N GLY A 306 0.83 6.10 16.38
CA GLY A 306 2.21 6.55 16.23
C GLY A 306 2.43 7.99 16.72
N VAL A 307 1.52 8.90 16.38
CA VAL A 307 1.53 10.30 16.87
C VAL A 307 1.39 10.33 18.39
N ILE A 308 0.46 9.57 18.98
CA ILE A 308 0.25 9.50 20.43
C ILE A 308 1.52 9.02 21.14
N VAL A 309 2.14 7.95 20.64
CA VAL A 309 3.40 7.42 21.19
C VAL A 309 4.51 8.47 21.08
N GLN A 310 4.65 9.13 19.93
CA GLN A 310 5.66 10.16 19.74
C GLN A 310 5.45 11.36 20.68
N LEU A 311 4.21 11.83 20.85
CA LEU A 311 3.87 12.90 21.79
C LEU A 311 4.20 12.52 23.24
N PHE A 312 3.96 11.26 23.63
CA PHE A 312 4.34 10.76 24.95
C PHE A 312 5.86 10.75 25.15
N LEU A 313 6.64 10.34 24.14
CA LEU A 313 8.11 10.36 24.20
C LEU A 313 8.67 11.79 24.24
N ASP A 314 8.11 12.70 23.44
CA ASP A 314 8.48 14.11 23.45
C ASP A 314 8.17 14.75 24.82
N LYS A 315 7.02 14.43 25.42
CA LYS A 315 6.63 14.92 26.75
C LYS A 315 7.50 14.37 27.87
N THR A 316 7.92 13.10 27.78
CA THR A 316 8.78 12.45 28.78
C THR A 316 10.26 12.72 28.57
N GLY A 317 10.64 13.42 27.49
CA GLY A 317 12.02 13.71 27.15
C GLY A 317 12.82 12.48 26.70
N ARG A 318 12.14 11.44 26.20
CA ARG A 318 12.73 10.14 25.80
C ARG A 318 12.73 9.93 24.28
N THR A 319 12.68 11.01 23.52
CA THR A 319 12.67 10.95 22.05
C THR A 319 13.89 10.19 21.49
N GLU A 320 15.04 10.20 22.19
CA GLU A 320 16.24 9.45 21.76
C GLU A 320 16.12 7.92 21.77
N LEU A 321 15.07 7.35 22.37
CA LEU A 321 14.83 5.90 22.32
C LEU A 321 14.50 5.42 20.90
N ILE A 322 14.01 6.32 20.06
CA ILE A 322 13.61 6.02 18.69
C ILE A 322 14.44 6.86 17.73
N ASP A 323 15.09 6.19 16.80
CA ASP A 323 15.78 6.78 15.68
C ASP A 323 14.86 6.85 14.46
N HIS A 324 14.75 8.04 13.88
CA HIS A 324 13.90 8.29 12.73
C HIS A 324 14.34 7.53 11.47
N GLU A 325 15.65 7.36 11.26
CA GLU A 325 16.17 6.63 10.11
C GLU A 325 15.86 5.14 10.22
N MET A 326 15.96 4.56 11.43
CA MET A 326 15.52 3.18 11.69
C MET A 326 14.01 2.99 11.41
N MET A 327 13.17 3.95 11.81
CA MET A 327 11.73 3.92 11.49
C MET A 327 11.49 3.95 9.98
N LYS A 328 12.24 4.74 9.20
CA LYS A 328 12.19 4.69 7.73
C LYS A 328 12.61 3.34 7.14
N ARG A 329 13.54 2.60 7.78
CA ARG A 329 13.91 1.25 7.31
C ARG A 329 12.80 0.25 7.55
N ILE A 330 12.13 0.31 8.71
CA ILE A 330 10.95 -0.51 8.99
C ILE A 330 9.83 -0.18 8.00
N GLN A 331 9.57 1.11 7.79
CA GLN A 331 8.60 1.60 6.81
C GLN A 331 8.91 1.10 5.40
N GLY A 332 10.16 1.20 4.96
CA GLY A 332 10.61 0.75 3.65
C GLY A 332 10.44 -0.75 3.46
N LEU A 333 10.82 -1.56 4.45
CA LEU A 333 10.60 -3.02 4.43
C LEU A 333 9.11 -3.37 4.33
N GLY A 334 8.27 -2.71 5.15
CA GLY A 334 6.83 -2.91 5.14
C GLY A 334 6.22 -2.57 3.78
N LEU A 335 6.62 -1.44 3.18
CA LEU A 335 6.14 -1.00 1.88
C LEU A 335 6.56 -1.95 0.74
N ASP A 336 7.81 -2.40 0.75
CA ASP A 336 8.32 -3.31 -0.28
C ASP A 336 7.59 -4.66 -0.27
N LEU A 337 7.39 -5.24 0.93
CA LEU A 337 6.65 -6.50 1.08
C LEU A 337 5.16 -6.33 0.75
N LEU A 338 4.56 -5.21 1.13
CA LEU A 338 3.17 -4.87 0.83
C LEU A 338 2.93 -4.84 -0.68
N ILE A 339 3.78 -4.10 -1.41
CA ILE A 339 3.64 -3.95 -2.86
C ILE A 339 3.82 -5.31 -3.54
N ALA A 340 4.84 -6.06 -3.14
CA ALA A 340 5.10 -7.37 -3.74
C ALA A 340 3.96 -8.36 -3.48
N SER A 341 3.43 -8.43 -2.26
CA SER A 341 2.31 -9.33 -1.94
C SER A 341 1.02 -8.90 -2.60
N ALA A 342 0.70 -7.60 -2.65
CA ALA A 342 -0.49 -7.08 -3.30
C ALA A 342 -0.53 -7.44 -4.79
N LEU A 343 0.60 -7.25 -5.47
CA LEU A 343 0.76 -7.61 -6.89
C LEU A 343 0.69 -9.11 -7.13
N ALA A 344 1.28 -9.91 -6.24
CA ALA A 344 1.30 -11.36 -6.34
C ALA A 344 -0.12 -11.96 -6.29
N THR A 345 -1.07 -11.27 -5.64
CA THR A 345 -2.43 -11.75 -5.40
C THR A 345 -3.48 -11.07 -6.27
N ILE A 346 -3.08 -10.35 -7.33
CA ILE A 346 -4.04 -9.75 -8.26
C ILE A 346 -4.82 -10.85 -9.00
N SER A 347 -6.15 -10.74 -9.03
CA SER A 347 -7.03 -11.61 -9.81
C SER A 347 -7.14 -11.15 -11.26
N LEU A 348 -6.42 -11.82 -12.18
CA LEU A 348 -6.52 -11.56 -13.62
C LEU A 348 -7.88 -12.01 -14.20
N SER A 349 -8.53 -12.99 -13.57
CA SER A 349 -9.93 -13.36 -13.86
C SER A 349 -10.88 -12.18 -13.69
N VAL A 350 -10.86 -11.54 -12.51
CA VAL A 350 -11.77 -10.42 -12.22
C VAL A 350 -11.50 -9.25 -13.17
N ILE A 351 -10.22 -8.95 -13.46
CA ILE A 351 -9.88 -7.94 -14.47
C ILE A 351 -10.43 -8.33 -15.85
N ALA A 352 -10.38 -9.60 -16.23
CA ALA A 352 -10.90 -10.06 -17.51
C ALA A 352 -12.43 -9.94 -17.59
N ASP A 353 -13.14 -10.24 -16.51
CA ASP A 353 -14.60 -10.14 -16.44
C ASP A 353 -15.07 -8.68 -16.53
N TYR A 354 -14.29 -7.74 -15.98
CA TYR A 354 -14.60 -6.30 -15.94
C TYR A 354 -13.63 -5.44 -16.77
N TRP A 355 -13.04 -6.00 -17.83
CA TRP A 355 -11.90 -5.36 -18.51
C TRP A 355 -12.24 -3.99 -19.10
N GLN A 356 -13.48 -3.77 -19.56
CA GLN A 356 -13.94 -2.48 -20.09
C GLN A 356 -13.93 -1.42 -19.00
N ALA A 357 -14.54 -1.71 -17.85
CA ALA A 357 -14.57 -0.82 -16.70
C ALA A 357 -13.16 -0.56 -16.18
N PHE A 358 -12.36 -1.62 -15.99
CA PHE A 358 -10.98 -1.53 -15.53
C PHE A 358 -10.12 -0.61 -16.41
N VAL A 359 -10.15 -0.80 -17.73
CA VAL A 359 -9.34 0.01 -18.66
C VAL A 359 -9.82 1.46 -18.67
N LEU A 360 -11.13 1.70 -18.74
CA LEU A 360 -11.65 3.07 -18.78
C LEU A 360 -11.37 3.82 -17.47
N LEU A 361 -11.60 3.19 -16.32
CA LEU A 361 -11.29 3.77 -15.02
C LEU A 361 -9.78 4.03 -14.88
N SER A 362 -8.94 3.11 -15.35
CA SER A 362 -7.47 3.26 -15.29
C SER A 362 -6.91 4.34 -16.22
N VAL A 363 -7.57 4.64 -17.33
CA VAL A 363 -7.16 5.70 -18.27
C VAL A 363 -7.61 7.08 -17.77
N VAL A 364 -8.75 7.13 -17.09
CA VAL A 364 -9.35 8.37 -16.58
C VAL A 364 -8.77 8.79 -15.23
N GLY A 365 -8.48 7.83 -14.35
CA GLY A 365 -7.75 8.06 -13.10
C GLY A 365 -6.32 8.50 -13.34
#